data_AF-A0A523VAE8-F1
#
_entry.id   AF-A0A523VAE8-F1
#
_cell.length_a   1.000
_cell.length_b   1.000
_cell.length_c   1.000
_cell.angle_alpha   90.00
_cell.angle_beta   90.00
_cell.angle_gamma   90.00
#
_symmetry.space_group_name_H-M   'P 1'
#
loop_
_entity.id
_entity.type
_entity.pdbx_description
1 polymer ?
#
loop_
_entity_poly.entity_id
_entity_poly.type
_entity_poly.pdbx_seq_one_letter_code
_entity_poly.pdbx_strand_id
1 'polypeptide(L)'
;MILLHFYRAIRGDFEYCFYIETACELSRQELRTLKWLLSETFEPDKFSPVSIIGNGNIIELGPRMNFETAYSTNAVAICHSCGLDGIVRLERSRRYLAGKDTDREVFIGANHDRMTEYLYSSPLESFKTGIIPEKPYPVPVLEEGTAALEEINDRMGLGLDSWDINFYFDLFANKIGRNPTNVECFQLSQANSEHSRHWFFKGRLTLDGKEVPETLFQLIQAPLEANPSNSLIAFKDNSSAIKGYRISTIMPSAPGLCSPFVERKATYHLILTAETHNFPSGIAPFPGAETGTGGRIRDVEATGRGGLVIAGTAGYCTGNLNIPDYGIPGEDKDFIYPSNMAAPLDIMIGESNGASDYGNKFGEPVIQGFTRTFGQRLPDGQRREWVKPIMFSGGIGQMDGRHTVKEEPARGMLIIQIGGPAYRIGVGGGSASSLIQEKAREELDFNAVQRGNAQMEQKLNRVIRACIEMGDENPILSVHDQGAGGPCNVLTEIVEPAGGRIEIRNIELGDRTMSVLEIWSAEYQERNAFLIPVQKLELLQSICDREKVNLENLGEITGDGRIVVHDNDDGTTPVDLDLGQILSNIPQKTFELESIKKNLRKLDIPPDLSAEDALRRVFKLPSVGSKGFLVRK
;
A
#
# COMPACT_ATOMS: atom_id res chain seq x y z
N MET A 1 25.76 0.13 -19.54
CA MET A 1 25.21 1.12 -18.59
C MET A 1 26.38 1.90 -18.00
N ILE A 2 26.26 3.21 -17.92
CA ILE A 2 27.27 4.13 -17.39
C ILE A 2 26.65 4.83 -16.17
N LEU A 3 27.38 4.93 -15.06
CA LEU A 3 26.94 5.65 -13.87
C LEU A 3 27.66 7.00 -13.77
N LEU A 4 26.89 8.09 -13.70
CA LEU A 4 27.38 9.45 -13.55
C LEU A 4 27.11 9.96 -12.14
N HIS A 5 28.04 10.74 -11.58
CA HIS A 5 27.90 11.37 -10.27
C HIS A 5 27.88 12.89 -10.39
N PHE A 6 26.94 13.52 -9.69
CA PHE A 6 26.94 14.96 -9.47
C PHE A 6 26.65 15.28 -8.02
N TYR A 7 27.11 16.44 -7.57
CA TYR A 7 27.03 16.89 -6.20
C TYR A 7 26.31 18.22 -6.10
N ARG A 8 25.54 18.39 -5.03
CA ARG A 8 24.90 19.67 -4.71
C ARG A 8 25.10 20.04 -3.24
N ALA A 9 25.80 21.13 -2.99
CA ALA A 9 25.99 21.67 -1.65
C ALA A 9 24.66 22.21 -1.09
N ILE A 10 24.32 21.80 0.12
CA ILE A 10 23.16 22.33 0.86
C ILE A 10 23.64 23.25 1.97
N ARG A 11 24.68 22.83 2.70
CA ARG A 11 25.43 23.62 3.70
C ARG A 11 26.88 23.14 3.74
N GLY A 12 27.76 23.84 4.47
CA GLY A 12 29.22 23.61 4.41
C GLY A 12 29.70 22.19 4.75
N ASP A 13 28.90 21.44 5.51
CA ASP A 13 29.16 20.06 5.95
C ASP A 13 28.21 19.02 5.31
N PHE A 14 27.34 19.42 4.38
CA PHE A 14 26.31 18.55 3.83
C PHE A 14 26.03 18.84 2.35
N GLU A 15 26.11 17.79 1.53
CA GLU A 15 25.76 17.80 0.12
C GLU A 15 24.86 16.62 -0.25
N TYR A 16 24.07 16.78 -1.30
CA TYR A 16 23.48 15.64 -1.99
C TYR A 16 24.46 15.08 -3.02
N CYS A 17 24.44 13.77 -3.23
CA CYS A 17 25.05 13.13 -4.40
C CYS A 17 23.95 12.48 -5.24
N PHE A 18 23.98 12.76 -6.53
CA PHE A 18 23.07 12.19 -7.53
C PHE A 18 23.81 11.08 -8.27
N TYR A 19 23.22 9.89 -8.28
CA TYR A 19 23.68 8.73 -9.04
C TYR A 19 22.76 8.54 -10.24
N ILE A 20 23.30 8.69 -11.46
CA ILE A 20 22.51 8.65 -12.69
C ILE A 20 23.00 7.51 -13.56
N GLU A 21 22.19 6.46 -13.68
CA GLU A 21 22.45 5.34 -14.57
C GLU A 21 21.88 5.63 -15.95
N THR A 22 22.73 5.45 -16.96
CA THR A 22 22.40 5.73 -18.36
C THR A 22 22.60 4.48 -19.21
N ALA A 23 21.70 4.27 -20.16
CA ALA A 23 21.78 3.17 -21.12
C ALA A 23 22.95 3.33 -22.09
N CYS A 24 23.25 4.58 -22.47
CA CYS A 24 24.30 4.99 -23.40
C CYS A 24 24.98 6.28 -22.92
N GLU A 25 26.10 6.64 -23.57
CA GLU A 25 26.80 7.89 -23.29
C GLU A 25 25.94 9.10 -23.72
N LEU A 26 25.77 10.07 -22.82
CA LEU A 26 25.00 11.28 -23.09
C LEU A 26 25.76 12.23 -24.01
N SER A 27 25.08 12.76 -25.02
CA SER A 27 25.60 13.83 -25.86
C SER A 27 25.87 15.10 -25.02
N ARG A 28 26.66 16.02 -25.60
CA ARG A 28 26.93 17.32 -24.95
C ARG A 28 25.67 18.11 -24.63
N GLN A 29 24.62 17.97 -25.44
CA GLN A 29 23.36 18.68 -25.23
C GLN A 29 22.56 18.02 -24.11
N GLU A 30 22.43 16.69 -24.11
CA GLU A 30 21.77 15.93 -23.05
C GLU A 30 22.45 16.17 -21.69
N LEU A 31 23.79 16.18 -21.65
CA LEU A 31 24.54 16.48 -20.44
C LEU A 31 24.29 17.90 -19.92
N ARG A 32 24.13 18.89 -20.82
CA ARG A 32 23.75 20.26 -20.42
C ARG A 32 22.36 20.31 -19.82
N THR A 33 21.39 19.65 -20.45
CA THR A 33 20.02 19.54 -19.96
C THR A 33 19.98 18.85 -18.59
N LEU A 34 20.68 17.72 -18.44
CA LEU A 34 20.77 17.00 -17.16
C LEU A 34 21.35 17.88 -16.05
N LYS A 35 22.47 18.57 -16.33
CA LYS A 35 23.07 19.50 -15.36
C LYS A 35 22.11 20.63 -14.98
N TRP A 36 21.36 21.15 -15.95
CA TRP A 36 20.35 22.18 -15.71
C TRP A 36 19.20 21.67 -14.83
N LEU A 37 18.71 20.45 -15.06
CA LEU A 37 17.66 19.83 -14.24
C LEU A 37 18.12 19.57 -12.79
N LEU A 38 19.36 19.14 -12.59
CA LEU A 38 19.91 18.85 -11.27
C LEU A 38 20.39 20.11 -10.53
N SER A 39 20.64 21.20 -11.28
CA SER A 39 20.92 22.50 -10.68
C SER A 39 19.61 23.19 -10.30
N GLU A 40 19.46 23.59 -9.05
CA GLU A 40 18.36 24.51 -8.69
C GLU A 40 18.52 25.81 -9.47
N THR A 41 17.43 26.26 -10.10
CA THR A 41 17.44 27.38 -11.06
C THR A 41 18.05 28.66 -10.48
N PHE A 42 17.87 28.89 -9.18
CA PHE A 42 18.35 30.09 -8.48
C PHE A 42 19.69 29.91 -7.77
N GLU A 43 20.24 28.71 -7.75
CA GLU A 43 21.51 28.40 -7.08
C GLU A 43 22.36 27.40 -7.89
N PRO A 44 22.71 27.72 -9.15
CA PRO A 44 23.50 26.83 -10.01
C PRO A 44 24.92 26.64 -9.49
N ASP A 45 25.47 27.63 -8.79
CA ASP A 45 26.84 27.61 -8.25
C ASP A 45 27.03 26.57 -7.14
N LYS A 46 25.93 26.06 -6.56
CA LYS A 46 25.94 24.99 -5.56
C LYS A 46 26.01 23.60 -6.17
N PHE A 47 25.96 23.47 -7.49
CA PHE A 47 25.99 22.19 -8.20
C PHE A 47 27.35 21.98 -8.88
N SER A 48 27.91 20.77 -8.77
CA SER A 48 29.26 20.46 -9.24
C SER A 48 29.40 18.99 -9.67
N PRO A 49 30.23 18.69 -10.70
CA PRO A 49 30.63 17.31 -11.02
C PRO A 49 31.65 16.73 -10.01
N VAL A 50 32.15 17.54 -9.08
CA VAL A 50 33.11 17.13 -8.05
C VAL A 50 32.54 17.50 -6.68
N SER A 51 32.75 16.63 -5.68
CA SER A 51 32.30 16.87 -4.30
C SER A 51 32.78 18.22 -3.78
N ILE A 52 31.87 18.94 -3.13
CA ILE A 52 32.10 20.31 -2.64
C ILE A 52 32.61 20.29 -1.20
N ILE A 53 32.25 19.26 -0.43
CA ILE A 53 32.67 19.08 0.97
C ILE A 53 34.09 18.48 1.14
N GLY A 54 34.81 18.21 0.03
CA GLY A 54 36.21 17.75 0.03
C GLY A 54 36.41 16.30 0.49
N ASN A 55 37.67 15.90 0.72
CA ASN A 55 38.07 14.49 1.01
C ASN A 55 38.16 14.16 2.51
N GLY A 56 37.21 14.65 3.31
CA GLY A 56 37.19 14.43 4.77
C GLY A 56 36.58 13.10 5.22
N ASN A 57 36.18 13.03 6.50
CA ASN A 57 35.43 11.89 7.04
C ASN A 57 33.97 11.93 6.54
N ILE A 58 33.72 11.31 5.39
CA ILE A 58 32.39 11.35 4.77
C ILE A 58 31.52 10.20 5.29
N ILE A 59 30.29 10.55 5.65
CA ILE A 59 29.21 9.60 5.92
C ILE A 59 28.19 9.79 4.79
N GLU A 60 28.05 8.78 3.93
CA GLU A 60 27.07 8.80 2.86
C GLU A 60 25.92 7.83 3.16
N LEU A 61 24.72 8.38 3.24
CA LEU A 61 23.49 7.64 3.52
C LEU A 61 22.61 7.73 2.27
N GLY A 62 22.21 6.60 1.75
CA GLY A 62 21.34 6.55 0.58
C GLY A 62 20.37 5.38 0.61
N PRO A 63 19.44 5.34 -0.35
CA PRO A 63 18.46 4.26 -0.45
C PRO A 63 19.14 2.90 -0.67
N ARG A 64 18.45 1.84 -0.24
CA ARG A 64 18.87 0.46 -0.53
C ARG A 64 18.91 0.21 -2.05
N MET A 65 19.92 -0.52 -2.53
CA MET A 65 20.22 -0.63 -3.97
C MET A 65 19.15 -1.37 -4.78
N ASN A 66 18.55 -2.39 -4.18
CA ASN A 66 17.44 -3.17 -4.74
C ASN A 66 16.11 -2.40 -4.75
N PHE A 67 16.10 -1.14 -4.31
CA PHE A 67 14.89 -0.35 -4.17
C PHE A 67 14.99 0.97 -4.94
N GLU A 68 14.06 1.23 -5.86
CA GLU A 68 13.95 2.53 -6.49
C GLU A 68 12.98 3.43 -5.72
N THR A 69 13.48 4.57 -5.25
CA THR A 69 12.64 5.52 -4.52
C THR A 69 11.57 6.15 -5.42
N ALA A 70 10.50 6.66 -4.81
CA ALA A 70 9.55 7.51 -5.52
C ALA A 70 10.22 8.78 -6.09
N TYR A 71 11.31 9.25 -5.46
CA TYR A 71 12.15 10.32 -6.01
C TYR A 71 12.75 9.90 -7.35
N SER A 72 13.35 8.72 -7.44
CA SER A 72 13.92 8.20 -8.69
C SER A 72 12.89 8.10 -9.80
N THR A 73 11.72 7.50 -9.54
CA THR A 73 10.65 7.39 -10.54
C THR A 73 10.25 8.77 -11.08
N ASN A 74 10.04 9.75 -10.21
CA ASN A 74 9.65 11.09 -10.63
C ASN A 74 10.78 11.85 -11.34
N ALA A 75 12.02 11.71 -10.87
CA ALA A 75 13.18 12.35 -11.48
C ALA A 75 13.48 11.81 -12.89
N VAL A 76 13.37 10.50 -13.08
CA VAL A 76 13.48 9.86 -14.41
C VAL A 76 12.35 10.32 -15.33
N ALA A 77 11.10 10.39 -14.84
CA ALA A 77 9.98 10.90 -15.64
C ALA A 77 10.16 12.36 -16.09
N ILE A 78 10.77 13.20 -15.25
CA ILE A 78 11.17 14.57 -15.61
C ILE A 78 12.24 14.53 -16.70
N CYS A 79 13.27 13.69 -16.54
CA CYS A 79 14.35 13.53 -17.52
C CYS A 79 13.81 13.14 -18.91
N HIS A 80 12.97 12.12 -18.99
CA HIS A 80 12.33 11.69 -20.25
C HIS A 80 11.46 12.79 -20.84
N SER A 81 10.69 13.52 -20.02
CA SER A 81 9.90 14.66 -20.48
C SER A 81 10.76 15.81 -21.05
N CYS A 82 12.06 15.84 -20.74
CA CYS A 82 13.05 16.78 -21.28
C CYS A 82 13.90 16.19 -22.42
N GLY A 83 13.54 15.01 -22.93
CA GLY A 83 14.24 14.33 -24.03
C GLY A 83 15.51 13.59 -23.61
N LEU A 84 15.63 13.22 -22.33
CA LEU A 84 16.77 12.44 -21.81
C LEU A 84 16.40 10.95 -21.68
N ASP A 85 15.93 10.35 -22.77
CA ASP A 85 15.39 8.98 -22.78
C ASP A 85 16.42 7.91 -22.41
N GLY A 86 17.71 8.23 -22.53
CA GLY A 86 18.81 7.35 -22.13
C GLY A 86 19.01 7.23 -20.61
N ILE A 87 18.35 8.04 -19.79
CA ILE A 87 18.41 7.94 -18.32
C ILE A 87 17.49 6.82 -17.84
N VAL A 88 18.08 5.83 -17.18
CA VAL A 88 17.36 4.63 -16.70
C VAL A 88 16.97 4.77 -15.23
N ARG A 89 17.89 5.28 -14.40
CA ARG A 89 17.67 5.45 -12.96
C ARG A 89 18.40 6.69 -12.46
N LEU A 90 17.77 7.42 -11.55
CA LEU A 90 18.33 8.65 -10.97
C LEU A 90 18.05 8.66 -9.47
N GLU A 91 19.06 8.37 -8.65
CA GLU A 91 18.90 8.32 -7.20
C GLU A 91 19.67 9.44 -6.50
N ARG A 92 19.22 9.80 -5.29
CA ARG A 92 19.85 10.83 -4.46
C ARG A 92 20.27 10.28 -3.10
N SER A 93 21.54 10.39 -2.77
CA SER A 93 22.09 10.13 -1.44
C SER A 93 22.42 11.43 -0.69
N ARG A 94 22.63 11.31 0.61
CA ARG A 94 22.98 12.37 1.55
C ARG A 94 24.41 12.16 2.04
N ARG A 95 25.29 13.14 1.81
CA ARG A 95 26.70 13.07 2.19
C ARG A 95 27.02 14.12 3.23
N TYR A 96 27.48 13.68 4.39
CA TYR A 96 27.85 14.51 5.52
C TYR A 96 29.36 14.49 5.74
N LEU A 97 29.95 15.67 5.92
CA LEU A 97 31.31 15.81 6.41
C LEU A 97 31.28 15.76 7.94
N ALA A 98 31.57 14.59 8.50
CA ALA A 98 31.58 14.39 9.94
C ALA A 98 32.79 15.07 10.60
N GLY A 99 32.58 15.66 11.78
CA GLY A 99 33.64 16.20 12.60
C GLY A 99 34.58 15.10 13.12
N LYS A 100 35.79 15.47 13.56
CA LYS A 100 36.77 14.50 14.09
C LYS A 100 36.26 13.75 15.32
N ASP A 101 35.45 14.42 16.14
CA ASP A 101 34.90 13.88 17.40
C ASP A 101 33.48 13.30 17.21
N THR A 102 32.97 13.21 15.98
CA THR A 102 31.66 12.64 15.71
C THR A 102 31.71 11.12 15.87
N ASP A 103 30.95 10.60 16.82
CA ASP A 103 30.67 9.16 16.89
C ASP A 103 29.84 8.76 15.66
N ARG A 104 30.44 7.92 14.82
CA ARG A 104 29.87 7.54 13.52
C ARG A 104 28.60 6.71 13.67
N GLU A 105 28.53 5.81 14.64
CA GLU A 105 27.37 4.94 14.84
C GLU A 105 26.18 5.74 15.38
N VAL A 106 26.42 6.63 16.35
CA VAL A 106 25.40 7.53 16.87
C VAL A 106 24.90 8.48 15.78
N PHE A 107 25.81 9.01 14.95
CA PHE A 107 25.42 9.88 13.84
C PHE A 107 24.59 9.15 12.80
N ILE A 108 25.00 7.94 12.38
CA ILE A 108 24.25 7.14 11.42
C ILE A 108 22.86 6.86 12.00
N GLY A 109 22.77 6.33 13.22
CA GLY A 109 21.51 6.01 13.88
C GLY A 109 20.53 7.18 13.98
N ALA A 110 21.03 8.42 14.09
CA ALA A 110 20.20 9.62 14.15
C ALA A 110 19.82 10.23 12.78
N ASN A 111 20.51 9.85 11.69
CA ASN A 111 20.40 10.53 10.39
C ASN A 111 19.95 9.64 9.22
N HIS A 112 19.77 8.34 9.42
CA HIS A 112 19.19 7.45 8.41
C HIS A 112 17.92 6.79 8.93
N ASP A 113 17.02 6.47 8.01
CA ASP A 113 15.96 5.51 8.27
C ASP A 113 16.51 4.09 8.01
N ARG A 114 16.68 3.31 9.09
CA ARG A 114 17.23 1.93 9.01
C ARG A 114 16.40 0.99 8.11
N MET A 115 15.13 1.30 7.92
CA MET A 115 14.21 0.49 7.12
C MET A 115 14.43 0.74 5.62
N THR A 116 14.66 2.00 5.21
CA THR A 116 14.72 2.38 3.79
C THR A 116 16.13 2.72 3.27
N GLU A 117 17.06 3.06 4.15
CA GLU A 117 18.38 3.56 3.81
C GLU A 117 19.50 2.71 4.42
N TYR A 118 20.71 2.85 3.87
CA TYR A 118 21.92 2.28 4.47
C TYR A 118 23.16 3.14 4.19
N LEU A 119 24.25 2.83 4.88
CA LEU A 119 25.54 3.48 4.71
C LEU A 119 26.25 3.01 3.43
N TYR A 120 26.58 3.94 2.54
CA TYR A 120 27.46 3.66 1.41
C TYR A 120 28.91 3.72 1.87
N SER A 121 29.63 2.61 1.74
CA SER A 121 31.05 2.50 2.12
C SER A 121 31.97 3.27 1.17
N SER A 122 31.54 3.43 -0.08
CA SER A 122 32.19 4.19 -1.14
C SER A 122 31.14 4.73 -2.11
N PRO A 123 31.46 5.74 -2.95
CA PRO A 123 30.58 6.11 -4.04
C PRO A 123 30.20 4.89 -4.88
N LEU A 124 28.93 4.76 -5.24
CA LEU A 124 28.44 3.63 -6.01
C LEU A 124 29.07 3.63 -7.41
N GLU A 125 29.32 2.44 -7.97
CA GLU A 125 29.77 2.30 -9.36
C GLU A 125 28.67 1.74 -10.27
N SER A 126 27.63 1.13 -9.69
CA SER A 126 26.53 0.48 -10.38
C SER A 126 25.33 0.29 -9.45
N PHE A 127 24.11 0.29 -9.99
CA PHE A 127 22.90 -0.13 -9.24
C PHE A 127 22.68 -1.65 -9.24
N LYS A 128 23.47 -2.41 -9.99
CA LYS A 128 23.34 -3.87 -10.05
C LYS A 128 23.68 -4.51 -8.70
N THR A 129 22.75 -5.31 -8.21
CA THR A 129 22.90 -6.07 -6.95
C THR A 129 23.45 -7.48 -7.17
N GLY A 130 23.40 -7.99 -8.41
CA GLY A 130 23.79 -9.38 -8.73
C GLY A 130 22.78 -10.43 -8.27
N ILE A 131 21.61 -10.02 -7.75
CA ILE A 131 20.53 -10.92 -7.35
C ILE A 131 19.97 -11.61 -8.59
N ILE A 132 19.87 -12.93 -8.53
CA ILE A 132 19.21 -13.76 -9.54
C ILE A 132 17.84 -14.13 -8.99
N PRO A 133 16.74 -13.81 -9.69
CA PRO A 133 15.39 -14.16 -9.25
C PRO A 133 15.23 -15.67 -9.07
N GLU A 134 14.64 -16.09 -7.94
CA GLU A 134 14.31 -17.50 -7.72
C GLU A 134 13.24 -17.96 -8.71
N LYS A 135 13.44 -19.14 -9.30
CA LYS A 135 12.45 -19.74 -10.19
C LYS A 135 11.35 -20.43 -9.39
N PRO A 136 10.10 -20.44 -9.87
CA PRO A 136 9.05 -21.27 -9.30
C PRO A 136 9.50 -22.74 -9.19
N TYR A 137 9.12 -23.40 -8.11
CA TYR A 137 9.41 -24.81 -7.87
C TYR A 137 8.18 -25.54 -7.29
N PRO A 138 8.04 -26.85 -7.56
CA PRO A 138 6.98 -27.66 -6.97
C PRO A 138 7.26 -27.91 -5.48
N VAL A 139 6.20 -27.93 -4.68
CA VAL A 139 6.21 -28.33 -3.27
C VAL A 139 5.74 -29.79 -3.20
N PRO A 140 6.53 -30.73 -2.62
CA PRO A 140 6.31 -32.17 -2.75
C PRO A 140 5.19 -32.72 -1.85
N VAL A 141 3.98 -32.19 -2.00
CA VAL A 141 2.80 -32.55 -1.19
C VAL A 141 2.34 -34.00 -1.42
N LEU A 142 2.49 -34.52 -2.65
CA LEU A 142 2.16 -35.91 -2.99
C LEU A 142 3.14 -36.90 -2.35
N GLU A 143 4.40 -36.52 -2.25
CA GLU A 143 5.47 -37.38 -1.76
C GLU A 143 5.61 -37.31 -0.22
N GLU A 144 5.50 -36.11 0.35
CA GLU A 144 5.80 -35.83 1.77
C GLU A 144 4.56 -35.49 2.60
N GLY A 145 3.39 -35.38 1.97
CA GLY A 145 2.13 -35.12 2.66
C GLY A 145 2.05 -33.69 3.24
N THR A 146 1.41 -33.57 4.40
CA THR A 146 1.26 -32.28 5.11
C THR A 146 2.59 -31.69 5.55
N ALA A 147 3.64 -32.50 5.73
CA ALA A 147 4.96 -32.02 6.17
C ALA A 147 5.59 -31.02 5.18
N ALA A 148 5.40 -31.23 3.87
CA ALA A 148 5.87 -30.27 2.86
C ALA A 148 5.15 -28.92 2.93
N LEU A 149 3.85 -28.92 3.29
CA LEU A 149 3.08 -27.69 3.50
C LEU A 149 3.50 -26.99 4.80
N GLU A 150 3.80 -27.74 5.86
CA GLU A 150 4.32 -27.19 7.12
C GLU A 150 5.70 -26.55 6.92
N GLU A 151 6.61 -27.21 6.18
CA GLU A 151 7.93 -26.67 5.86
C GLU A 151 7.85 -25.35 5.09
N ILE A 152 7.06 -25.30 4.01
CA ILE A 152 6.94 -24.06 3.22
C ILE A 152 6.22 -22.96 4.00
N ASN A 153 5.25 -23.31 4.85
CA ASN A 153 4.57 -22.37 5.75
C ASN A 153 5.57 -21.69 6.68
N ASP A 154 6.46 -22.46 7.31
CA ASP A 154 7.50 -21.94 8.20
C ASP A 154 8.59 -21.18 7.46
N ARG A 155 9.05 -21.68 6.31
CA ARG A 155 10.12 -21.07 5.51
C ARG A 155 9.71 -19.71 4.96
N MET A 156 8.47 -19.60 4.46
CA MET A 156 7.97 -18.39 3.79
C MET A 156 7.11 -17.51 4.68
N GLY A 157 6.76 -17.95 5.89
CA GLY A 157 5.88 -17.22 6.79
C GLY A 157 4.45 -17.09 6.25
N LEU A 158 3.91 -18.16 5.66
CA LEU A 158 2.59 -18.12 5.00
C LEU A 158 1.44 -17.87 6.00
N GLY A 159 1.63 -18.19 7.27
CA GLY A 159 0.63 -17.95 8.32
C GLY A 159 -0.54 -18.94 8.29
N LEU A 160 -0.35 -20.10 7.66
CA LEU A 160 -1.34 -21.17 7.59
C LEU A 160 -1.48 -21.87 8.95
N ASP A 161 -2.72 -22.04 9.39
CA ASP A 161 -3.04 -22.85 10.56
C ASP A 161 -3.24 -24.34 10.19
N SER A 162 -3.48 -25.18 11.19
CA SER A 162 -3.68 -26.61 10.96
C SER A 162 -4.91 -26.93 10.12
N TRP A 163 -5.94 -26.08 10.13
CA TRP A 163 -7.10 -26.23 9.26
C TRP A 163 -6.70 -25.95 7.80
N ASP A 164 -5.93 -24.89 7.56
CA ASP A 164 -5.47 -24.50 6.22
C ASP A 164 -4.57 -25.58 5.61
N ILE A 165 -3.60 -26.10 6.39
CA ILE A 165 -2.69 -27.17 5.96
C ILE A 165 -3.46 -28.43 5.52
N ASN A 166 -4.44 -28.85 6.31
CA ASN A 166 -5.27 -30.02 5.97
C ASN A 166 -6.14 -29.77 4.74
N PHE A 167 -6.72 -28.57 4.61
CA PHE A 167 -7.53 -28.19 3.47
C PHE A 167 -6.71 -28.20 2.17
N TYR A 168 -5.52 -27.58 2.16
CA TYR A 168 -4.68 -27.54 0.96
C TYR A 168 -4.05 -28.89 0.64
N PHE A 169 -3.73 -29.70 1.64
CA PHE A 169 -3.33 -31.09 1.40
C PHE A 169 -4.43 -31.85 0.65
N ASP A 170 -5.68 -31.79 1.14
CA ASP A 170 -6.80 -32.44 0.46
C ASP A 170 -7.04 -31.89 -0.96
N LEU A 171 -6.96 -30.57 -1.12
CA LEU A 171 -7.11 -29.90 -2.41
C LEU A 171 -6.07 -30.42 -3.42
N PHE A 172 -4.78 -30.33 -3.10
CA PHE A 172 -3.72 -30.68 -4.06
C PHE A 172 -3.53 -32.19 -4.22
N ALA A 173 -3.56 -32.95 -3.12
CA ALA A 173 -3.30 -34.38 -3.16
C ALA A 173 -4.50 -35.19 -3.68
N ASN A 174 -5.71 -34.88 -3.22
CA ASN A 174 -6.89 -35.71 -3.48
C ASN A 174 -7.80 -35.18 -4.60
N LYS A 175 -7.92 -33.85 -4.75
CA LYS A 175 -8.83 -33.25 -5.75
C LYS A 175 -8.13 -32.90 -7.06
N ILE A 176 -7.01 -32.18 -6.99
CA ILE A 176 -6.26 -31.75 -8.17
C ILE A 176 -5.33 -32.86 -8.66
N GLY A 177 -4.69 -33.60 -7.74
CA GLY A 177 -3.79 -34.71 -8.06
C GLY A 177 -2.42 -34.27 -8.58
N ARG A 178 -1.90 -33.12 -8.12
CA ARG A 178 -0.56 -32.63 -8.44
C ARG A 178 0.04 -31.85 -7.27
N ASN A 179 1.37 -31.71 -7.29
CA ASN A 179 2.08 -30.81 -6.40
C ASN A 179 1.74 -29.34 -6.71
N PRO A 180 1.47 -28.49 -5.70
CA PRO A 180 1.39 -27.05 -5.88
C PRO A 180 2.78 -26.46 -6.18
N THR A 181 2.81 -25.30 -6.82
CA THR A 181 4.04 -24.49 -6.84
C THR A 181 4.17 -23.67 -5.56
N ASN A 182 5.38 -23.19 -5.26
CA ASN A 182 5.58 -22.19 -4.20
C ASN A 182 4.76 -20.89 -4.45
N VAL A 183 4.55 -20.52 -5.71
CA VAL A 183 3.74 -19.36 -6.10
C VAL A 183 2.27 -19.59 -5.74
N GLU A 184 1.72 -20.78 -5.99
CA GLU A 184 0.34 -21.14 -5.62
C GLU A 184 0.17 -21.20 -4.11
N CYS A 185 1.11 -21.81 -3.38
CA CYS A 185 1.08 -21.82 -1.91
C CYS A 185 1.05 -20.40 -1.34
N PHE A 186 1.85 -19.49 -1.91
CA PHE A 186 1.89 -18.10 -1.48
C PHE A 186 0.61 -17.33 -1.85
N GLN A 187 0.10 -17.49 -3.07
CA GLN A 187 -1.18 -16.89 -3.46
C GLN A 187 -2.32 -17.31 -2.52
N LEU A 188 -2.40 -18.61 -2.23
CA LEU A 188 -3.43 -19.16 -1.37
C LEU A 188 -3.33 -18.67 0.08
N SER A 189 -2.11 -18.44 0.59
CA SER A 189 -1.92 -17.86 1.92
C SER A 189 -2.38 -16.41 2.00
N GLN A 190 -2.14 -15.62 0.96
CA GLN A 190 -2.58 -14.23 0.91
C GLN A 190 -4.10 -14.12 0.81
N ALA A 191 -4.72 -14.86 -0.12
CA ALA A 191 -6.17 -14.85 -0.37
C ALA A 191 -6.98 -15.37 0.83
N ASN A 192 -6.45 -16.34 1.57
CA ASN A 192 -7.12 -16.94 2.73
C ASN A 192 -6.57 -16.46 4.09
N SER A 193 -5.78 -15.38 4.11
CA SER A 193 -5.40 -14.71 5.35
C SER A 193 -6.63 -14.14 6.08
N GLU A 194 -6.52 -13.90 7.40
CA GLU A 194 -7.59 -13.23 8.15
C GLU A 194 -7.90 -11.85 7.58
N HIS A 195 -6.85 -11.15 7.13
CA HIS A 195 -6.96 -9.83 6.50
C HIS A 195 -7.87 -9.83 5.26
N SER A 196 -7.70 -10.79 4.34
CA SER A 196 -8.45 -10.81 3.08
C SER A 196 -9.80 -11.51 3.22
N ARG A 197 -9.87 -12.61 3.98
CA ARG A 197 -11.07 -13.45 4.04
C ARG A 197 -12.05 -13.04 5.12
N HIS A 198 -11.55 -12.41 6.19
CA HIS A 198 -12.29 -12.06 7.40
C HIS A 198 -12.92 -13.30 8.06
N TRP A 199 -12.10 -14.32 8.34
CA TRP A 199 -12.60 -15.58 8.91
C TRP A 199 -13.34 -15.35 10.21
N PHE A 200 -12.85 -14.46 11.08
CA PHE A 200 -13.51 -14.19 12.34
C PHE A 200 -14.89 -13.56 12.15
N PHE A 201 -15.04 -12.63 11.20
CA PHE A 201 -16.31 -11.96 10.94
C PHE A 201 -17.35 -12.86 10.26
N LYS A 202 -16.92 -13.80 9.42
CA LYS A 202 -17.78 -14.72 8.65
C LYS A 202 -17.89 -16.12 9.28
N GLY A 203 -17.11 -16.40 10.31
CA GLY A 203 -17.02 -17.71 10.96
C GLY A 203 -18.15 -17.95 11.95
N ARG A 204 -18.31 -19.22 12.34
CA ARG A 204 -19.24 -19.62 13.40
C ARG A 204 -18.63 -19.29 14.75
N LEU A 205 -19.41 -18.72 15.66
CA LEU A 205 -18.94 -18.33 16.99
C LEU A 205 -19.65 -19.15 18.06
N THR A 206 -18.89 -19.59 19.05
CA THR A 206 -19.41 -20.17 20.30
C THR A 206 -18.98 -19.25 21.45
N LEU A 207 -19.91 -18.76 22.28
CA LEU A 207 -19.62 -17.96 23.47
C LEU A 207 -20.03 -18.72 24.73
N ASP A 208 -19.07 -18.98 25.62
CA ASP A 208 -19.27 -19.73 26.86
C ASP A 208 -19.96 -21.10 26.63
N GLY A 209 -19.55 -21.79 25.55
CA GLY A 209 -20.10 -23.09 25.14
C GLY A 209 -21.47 -23.03 24.45
N LYS A 210 -21.99 -21.85 24.13
CA LYS A 210 -23.26 -21.67 23.40
C LYS A 210 -23.02 -21.08 22.01
N GLU A 211 -23.61 -21.70 21.01
CA GLU A 211 -23.56 -21.20 19.63
C GLU A 211 -24.25 -19.82 19.52
N VAL A 212 -23.57 -18.89 18.85
CA VAL A 212 -24.12 -17.58 18.47
C VAL A 212 -24.83 -17.75 17.11
N PRO A 213 -26.11 -17.37 17.00
CA PRO A 213 -26.90 -17.69 15.81
C PRO A 213 -26.48 -16.91 14.55
N GLU A 214 -25.97 -15.68 14.70
CA GLU A 214 -25.46 -14.88 13.59
C GLU A 214 -23.93 -14.75 13.62
N THR A 215 -23.35 -14.65 12.43
CA THR A 215 -21.96 -14.18 12.25
C THR A 215 -21.87 -12.67 12.55
N LEU A 216 -20.67 -12.17 12.88
CA LEU A 216 -20.49 -10.72 13.07
C LEU A 216 -20.81 -9.94 11.79
N PHE A 217 -20.51 -10.49 10.63
CA PHE A 217 -20.81 -9.85 9.36
C PHE A 217 -22.32 -9.68 9.14
N GLN A 218 -23.13 -10.69 9.49
CA GLN A 218 -24.59 -10.58 9.47
C GLN A 218 -25.11 -9.50 10.43
N LEU A 219 -24.50 -9.36 11.63
CA LEU A 219 -24.85 -8.28 12.55
C LEU A 219 -24.55 -6.89 11.97
N ILE A 220 -23.49 -6.75 11.17
CA ILE A 220 -23.15 -5.52 10.45
C ILE A 220 -24.09 -5.26 9.27
N GLN A 221 -24.63 -6.31 8.64
CA GLN A 221 -25.60 -6.20 7.55
C GLN A 221 -27.03 -5.90 8.03
N ALA A 222 -27.39 -6.31 9.25
CA ALA A 222 -28.74 -6.18 9.79
C ALA A 222 -29.34 -4.74 9.73
N PRO A 223 -28.58 -3.65 9.98
CA PRO A 223 -29.11 -2.29 9.80
C PRO A 223 -29.53 -1.96 8.36
N LEU A 224 -28.83 -2.50 7.35
CA LEU A 224 -29.16 -2.30 5.94
C LEU A 224 -30.44 -3.07 5.57
N GLU A 225 -30.59 -4.30 6.06
CA GLU A 225 -31.80 -5.11 5.85
C GLU A 225 -33.02 -4.46 6.50
N ALA A 226 -32.84 -3.94 7.72
CA ALA A 226 -33.90 -3.26 8.47
C ALA A 226 -34.32 -1.93 7.80
N ASN A 227 -33.38 -1.22 7.17
CA ASN A 227 -33.67 0.03 6.46
C ASN A 227 -32.71 0.28 5.29
N PRO A 228 -33.05 -0.17 4.06
CA PRO A 228 -32.20 0.06 2.90
C PRO A 228 -32.11 1.54 2.50
N SER A 229 -33.07 2.37 2.93
CA SER A 229 -33.12 3.83 2.76
C SER A 229 -32.57 4.33 1.42
N ASN A 230 -31.38 4.92 1.43
CA ASN A 230 -30.70 5.54 0.30
C ASN A 230 -29.42 4.79 -0.12
N SER A 231 -29.22 3.55 0.34
CA SER A 231 -28.07 2.73 -0.06
C SER A 231 -28.19 2.31 -1.53
N LEU A 232 -27.10 2.44 -2.28
CA LEU A 232 -26.99 2.02 -3.68
C LEU A 232 -26.00 0.85 -3.83
N ILE A 233 -24.88 0.93 -3.11
CA ILE A 233 -23.84 -0.10 -3.06
C ILE A 233 -23.49 -0.34 -1.60
N ALA A 234 -23.57 -1.59 -1.17
CA ALA A 234 -23.14 -2.05 0.14
C ALA A 234 -22.76 -3.53 0.06
N PHE A 235 -21.63 -3.91 0.66
CA PHE A 235 -21.14 -5.29 0.78
C PHE A 235 -20.92 -6.05 -0.55
N LYS A 236 -20.74 -5.34 -1.67
CA LYS A 236 -20.58 -5.94 -3.02
C LYS A 236 -19.58 -5.20 -3.92
N ASP A 237 -18.78 -4.33 -3.33
CA ASP A 237 -17.82 -3.47 -4.01
C ASP A 237 -16.79 -2.96 -2.98
N ASN A 238 -15.72 -2.32 -3.46
CA ASN A 238 -14.57 -1.84 -2.67
C ASN A 238 -14.99 -0.70 -1.74
N SER A 239 -16.03 0.06 -2.12
CA SER A 239 -16.64 1.08 -1.28
C SER A 239 -18.16 0.96 -1.22
N SER A 240 -18.74 1.65 -0.23
CA SER A 240 -20.19 1.85 -0.17
C SER A 240 -20.60 3.11 -0.93
N ALA A 241 -21.85 3.15 -1.38
CA ALA A 241 -22.42 4.34 -2.01
C ALA A 241 -23.86 4.59 -1.59
N ILE A 242 -24.18 5.87 -1.38
CA ILE A 242 -25.54 6.34 -1.11
C ILE A 242 -26.03 7.29 -2.19
N LYS A 243 -27.35 7.35 -2.36
CA LYS A 243 -28.01 8.21 -3.34
C LYS A 243 -27.65 9.68 -3.11
N GLY A 244 -26.95 10.24 -4.08
CA GLY A 244 -26.67 11.68 -4.17
C GLY A 244 -27.72 12.44 -4.99
N TYR A 245 -27.26 13.43 -5.75
CA TYR A 245 -28.12 14.47 -6.34
C TYR A 245 -27.79 14.75 -7.80
N ARG A 246 -28.77 15.34 -8.50
CA ARG A 246 -28.53 15.95 -9.81
C ARG A 246 -27.87 17.30 -9.61
N ILE A 247 -26.68 17.48 -10.18
CA ILE A 247 -25.84 18.67 -10.04
C ILE A 247 -25.56 19.30 -11.40
N SER A 248 -25.26 20.60 -11.40
CA SER A 248 -24.52 21.24 -12.50
C SER A 248 -23.02 21.16 -12.17
N THR A 249 -22.22 20.67 -13.09
CA THR A 249 -20.76 20.58 -12.99
C THR A 249 -20.13 20.96 -14.33
N ILE A 250 -18.81 21.01 -14.39
CA ILE A 250 -18.04 21.22 -15.61
C ILE A 250 -17.40 19.91 -16.06
N MET A 251 -17.51 19.60 -17.35
CA MET A 251 -16.88 18.43 -17.98
C MET A 251 -16.23 18.84 -19.30
N PRO A 252 -15.19 18.15 -19.78
CA PRO A 252 -14.64 18.39 -21.11
C PRO A 252 -15.71 18.21 -22.19
N SER A 253 -15.70 19.03 -23.24
CA SER A 253 -16.64 18.87 -24.36
C SER A 253 -16.37 17.62 -25.19
N ALA A 254 -15.13 17.12 -25.16
CA ALA A 254 -14.71 15.84 -25.72
C ALA A 254 -13.80 15.12 -24.69
N PRO A 255 -14.37 14.36 -23.74
CA PRO A 255 -13.62 13.59 -22.75
C PRO A 255 -12.60 12.66 -23.42
N GLY A 256 -11.42 12.52 -22.82
CA GLY A 256 -10.32 11.78 -23.42
C GLY A 256 -9.49 12.57 -24.45
N LEU A 257 -9.93 13.77 -24.84
CA LEU A 257 -9.20 14.65 -25.75
C LEU A 257 -8.97 16.03 -25.13
N CYS A 258 -7.99 16.77 -25.66
CA CYS A 258 -7.83 18.18 -25.31
C CYS A 258 -9.04 18.98 -25.80
N SER A 259 -9.84 19.49 -24.87
CA SER A 259 -11.08 20.19 -25.17
C SER A 259 -11.48 21.17 -24.05
N PRO A 260 -12.27 22.22 -24.35
CA PRO A 260 -12.74 23.14 -23.32
C PRO A 260 -13.71 22.47 -22.36
N PHE A 261 -13.71 22.92 -21.10
CA PHE A 261 -14.75 22.58 -20.14
C PHE A 261 -16.05 23.29 -20.47
N VAL A 262 -17.16 22.58 -20.34
CA VAL A 262 -18.52 23.08 -20.57
C VAL A 262 -19.42 22.66 -19.41
N GLU A 263 -20.44 23.47 -19.12
CA GLU A 263 -21.43 23.09 -18.12
C GLU A 263 -22.20 21.84 -18.58
N ARG A 264 -22.39 20.90 -17.66
CA ARG A 264 -23.17 19.68 -17.82
C ARG A 264 -24.00 19.42 -16.58
N LYS A 265 -25.16 18.82 -16.78
CA LYS A 265 -25.99 18.30 -15.69
C LYS A 265 -25.82 16.79 -15.62
N ALA A 266 -25.41 16.29 -14.47
CA ALA A 266 -25.23 14.87 -14.22
C ALA A 266 -25.79 14.52 -12.84
N THR A 267 -26.11 13.24 -12.63
CA THR A 267 -26.45 12.74 -11.30
C THR A 267 -25.21 12.08 -10.73
N TYR A 268 -24.71 12.61 -9.62
CA TYR A 268 -23.60 12.01 -8.89
C TYR A 268 -24.11 11.43 -7.56
N HIS A 269 -23.70 10.21 -7.25
CA HIS A 269 -23.92 9.56 -5.96
C HIS A 269 -22.70 9.68 -5.08
N LEU A 270 -22.87 9.52 -3.77
CA LEU A 270 -21.79 9.74 -2.79
C LEU A 270 -21.15 8.41 -2.43
N ILE A 271 -19.83 8.31 -2.57
CA ILE A 271 -19.02 7.17 -2.16
C ILE A 271 -18.51 7.42 -0.74
N LEU A 272 -18.55 6.37 0.08
CA LEU A 272 -17.99 6.36 1.43
C LEU A 272 -17.16 5.09 1.62
N THR A 273 -15.90 5.27 2.01
CA THR A 273 -14.99 4.18 2.35
C THR A 273 -14.13 4.54 3.57
N ALA A 274 -13.62 3.52 4.24
CA ALA A 274 -12.66 3.65 5.31
C ALA A 274 -11.80 2.40 5.43
N GLU A 275 -10.51 2.61 5.63
CA GLU A 275 -9.50 1.57 5.79
C GLU A 275 -8.59 1.87 6.99
N THR A 276 -7.77 0.89 7.35
CA THR A 276 -6.70 1.08 8.32
C THR A 276 -5.39 0.47 7.85
N HIS A 277 -4.25 1.10 8.16
CA HIS A 277 -2.92 0.62 7.75
C HIS A 277 -1.99 0.40 8.96
N ASN A 278 -2.52 -0.27 9.97
CA ASN A 278 -1.98 -0.31 11.35
C ASN A 278 -0.58 -0.92 11.48
N PHE A 279 -0.36 -2.13 10.93
CA PHE A 279 0.90 -2.84 11.15
C PHE A 279 2.09 -2.15 10.42
N PRO A 280 1.98 -1.85 9.12
CA PRO A 280 3.05 -1.14 8.41
C PRO A 280 3.33 0.25 8.97
N SER A 281 2.30 0.97 9.44
CA SER A 281 2.50 2.26 10.10
C SER A 281 3.20 2.15 11.48
N GLY A 282 3.13 0.99 12.14
CA GLY A 282 3.93 0.72 13.33
C GLY A 282 5.40 0.45 13.04
N ILE A 283 5.73 -0.09 11.86
CA ILE A 283 7.11 -0.41 11.43
C ILE A 283 7.79 0.81 10.79
N ALA A 284 7.15 1.39 9.77
CA ALA A 284 7.63 2.52 9.00
C ALA A 284 6.48 3.55 8.85
N PRO A 285 6.31 4.46 9.82
CA PRO A 285 5.08 5.26 9.95
C PRO A 285 4.75 6.15 8.76
N PHE A 286 5.75 6.80 8.16
CA PHE A 286 5.55 7.67 7.00
C PHE A 286 5.04 6.90 5.78
N PRO A 287 5.77 5.90 5.25
CA PRO A 287 5.29 5.15 4.09
C PRO A 287 4.03 4.31 4.38
N GLY A 288 3.86 3.81 5.62
CA GLY A 288 2.64 3.09 5.99
C GLY A 288 1.38 3.97 5.92
N ALA A 289 1.47 5.23 6.30
CA ALA A 289 0.37 6.18 6.19
C ALA A 289 0.16 6.71 4.75
N GLU A 290 1.24 6.85 3.98
CA GLU A 290 1.14 7.13 2.53
C GLU A 290 0.29 6.06 1.84
N THR A 291 0.63 4.77 2.01
CA THR A 291 -0.10 3.68 1.34
C THR A 291 -1.47 3.42 1.94
N GLY A 292 -1.69 3.72 3.23
CA GLY A 292 -3.04 3.77 3.82
C GLY A 292 -3.92 4.87 3.24
N THR A 293 -3.33 5.97 2.77
CA THR A 293 -4.06 7.00 2.05
C THR A 293 -4.28 6.59 0.60
N GLY A 294 -3.25 6.05 -0.06
CA GLY A 294 -3.30 5.61 -1.46
C GLY A 294 -4.27 4.45 -1.71
N GLY A 295 -4.22 3.37 -0.92
CA GLY A 295 -5.13 2.22 -1.04
C GLY A 295 -6.59 2.64 -0.96
N ARG A 296 -6.92 3.39 0.08
CA ARG A 296 -8.25 3.98 0.27
C ARG A 296 -8.67 4.92 -0.87
N ILE A 297 -7.75 5.69 -1.46
CA ILE A 297 -8.04 6.47 -2.69
C ILE A 297 -8.44 5.53 -3.83
N ARG A 298 -7.72 4.43 -4.04
CA ARG A 298 -8.04 3.43 -5.07
C ARG A 298 -9.37 2.74 -4.84
N ASP A 299 -9.80 2.51 -3.60
CA ASP A 299 -11.15 2.01 -3.33
C ASP A 299 -12.24 2.94 -3.86
N VAL A 300 -12.04 4.26 -3.70
CA VAL A 300 -12.96 5.27 -4.24
C VAL A 300 -12.95 5.21 -5.76
N GLU A 301 -11.76 5.15 -6.36
CA GLU A 301 -11.60 5.07 -7.82
C GLU A 301 -12.22 3.80 -8.40
N ALA A 302 -12.13 2.67 -7.70
CA ALA A 302 -12.59 1.35 -8.11
C ALA A 302 -14.06 1.06 -7.78
N THR A 303 -14.81 2.03 -7.25
CA THR A 303 -16.24 1.84 -6.96
C THR A 303 -17.07 1.88 -8.25
N GLY A 304 -17.91 0.87 -8.47
CA GLY A 304 -18.69 0.74 -9.69
C GLY A 304 -17.78 0.64 -10.93
N ARG A 305 -18.10 1.38 -12.00
CA ARG A 305 -17.27 1.48 -13.21
C ARG A 305 -16.35 2.72 -13.20
N GLY A 306 -16.03 3.22 -12.00
CA GLY A 306 -15.18 4.37 -11.76
C GLY A 306 -15.80 5.38 -10.78
N GLY A 307 -15.03 5.78 -9.78
CA GLY A 307 -15.36 6.89 -8.86
C GLY A 307 -14.38 8.06 -8.95
N LEU A 308 -14.81 9.21 -8.45
CA LEU A 308 -14.03 10.45 -8.35
C LEU A 308 -13.81 10.80 -6.87
N VAL A 309 -12.56 11.01 -6.49
CA VAL A 309 -12.17 11.43 -5.14
C VAL A 309 -12.65 12.86 -4.85
N ILE A 310 -13.14 13.09 -3.62
CA ILE A 310 -13.55 14.43 -3.15
C ILE A 310 -12.71 14.88 -1.95
N ALA A 311 -12.66 14.09 -0.88
CA ALA A 311 -12.01 14.49 0.36
C ALA A 311 -11.65 13.30 1.25
N GLY A 312 -10.58 13.46 2.02
CA GLY A 312 -10.05 12.46 2.94
C GLY A 312 -10.35 12.76 4.42
N THR A 313 -10.21 11.72 5.22
CA THR A 313 -10.25 11.72 6.69
C THR A 313 -9.04 10.98 7.21
N ALA A 314 -8.36 11.49 8.22
CA ALA A 314 -7.24 10.78 8.84
C ALA A 314 -7.41 10.64 10.36
N GLY A 315 -7.11 9.46 10.88
CA GLY A 315 -7.22 9.13 12.31
C GLY A 315 -5.96 8.46 12.83
N TYR A 316 -5.48 8.89 14.00
CA TYR A 316 -4.22 8.39 14.57
C TYR A 316 -4.39 7.97 16.02
N CYS A 317 -4.22 6.68 16.34
CA CYS A 317 -4.15 6.22 17.73
C CYS A 317 -2.81 5.58 18.04
N THR A 318 -2.19 6.00 19.13
CA THR A 318 -0.89 5.46 19.56
C THR A 318 -0.77 5.44 21.07
N GLY A 319 0.35 4.90 21.56
CA GLY A 319 0.68 4.85 22.97
C GLY A 319 1.06 6.19 23.61
N ASN A 320 1.76 6.10 24.74
CA ASN A 320 2.32 7.23 25.47
C ASN A 320 3.43 7.87 24.62
N LEU A 321 3.24 9.14 24.24
CA LEU A 321 4.14 9.90 23.37
C LEU A 321 5.45 10.22 24.06
N ASN A 322 5.44 10.44 25.38
CA ASN A 322 6.62 10.77 26.17
C ASN A 322 7.43 11.93 25.55
N ILE A 323 6.72 12.98 25.12
CA ILE A 323 7.32 14.12 24.43
C ILE A 323 8.41 14.75 25.33
N PRO A 324 9.65 14.93 24.84
CA PRO A 324 10.72 15.58 25.59
C PRO A 324 10.28 16.94 26.13
N ASP A 325 10.53 17.18 27.42
CA ASP A 325 10.19 18.41 28.13
C ASP A 325 8.70 18.79 28.14
N TYR A 326 7.81 17.90 27.71
CA TYR A 326 6.36 18.10 27.70
C TYR A 326 5.61 16.90 28.29
N GLY A 327 5.43 16.91 29.61
CA GLY A 327 4.72 15.84 30.31
C GLY A 327 3.21 15.84 30.03
N ILE A 328 2.72 14.79 29.40
CA ILE A 328 1.28 14.50 29.25
C ILE A 328 0.83 13.70 30.50
N PRO A 329 -0.23 14.16 31.21
CA PRO A 329 -0.68 13.48 32.42
C PRO A 329 -1.08 12.02 32.18
N GLY A 330 -0.58 11.12 33.01
CA GLY A 330 -0.92 9.69 32.98
C GLY A 330 0.00 8.82 32.12
N GLU A 331 0.96 9.42 31.40
CA GLU A 331 1.97 8.65 30.67
C GLU A 331 2.94 7.94 31.63
N ASP A 332 3.22 6.68 31.33
CA ASP A 332 4.19 5.84 32.00
C ASP A 332 5.47 5.78 31.15
N LYS A 333 6.57 6.28 31.70
CA LYS A 333 7.89 6.34 31.05
C LYS A 333 8.66 5.02 31.14
N ASP A 334 8.22 4.10 32.00
CA ASP A 334 8.84 2.80 32.19
C ASP A 334 8.32 1.76 31.18
N PHE A 335 7.38 2.15 30.32
CA PHE A 335 6.88 1.30 29.24
C PHE A 335 7.96 1.05 28.18
N ILE A 336 8.30 -0.23 28.01
CA ILE A 336 9.25 -0.69 27.00
C ILE A 336 8.48 -1.02 25.72
N TYR A 337 8.92 -0.49 24.59
CA TYR A 337 8.35 -0.77 23.27
C TYR A 337 9.22 -1.79 22.51
N PRO A 338 8.61 -2.63 21.65
CA PRO A 338 9.37 -3.57 20.82
C PRO A 338 10.39 -2.86 19.92
N SER A 339 11.59 -3.42 19.79
CA SER A 339 12.68 -2.82 19.00
C SER A 339 12.41 -2.77 17.49
N ASN A 340 11.49 -3.60 17.01
CA ASN A 340 11.06 -3.65 15.61
C ASN A 340 9.93 -2.66 15.28
N MET A 341 9.34 -1.98 16.27
CA MET A 341 8.30 -0.95 16.09
C MET A 341 8.88 0.44 16.34
N ALA A 342 8.34 1.44 15.67
CA ALA A 342 8.64 2.84 15.95
C ALA A 342 8.05 3.28 17.31
N ALA A 343 8.67 4.29 17.94
CA ALA A 343 8.13 4.83 19.19
C ALA A 343 6.80 5.59 18.92
N PRO A 344 5.87 5.67 19.89
CA PRO A 344 4.57 6.33 19.69
C PRO A 344 4.63 7.76 19.15
N LEU A 345 5.64 8.55 19.57
CA LEU A 345 5.86 9.90 19.06
C LEU A 345 6.27 9.90 17.57
N ASP A 346 7.18 9.01 17.18
CA ASP A 346 7.62 8.86 15.79
C ASP A 346 6.48 8.37 14.90
N ILE A 347 5.65 7.46 15.43
CA ILE A 347 4.41 7.01 14.77
C ILE A 347 3.50 8.21 14.50
N MET A 348 3.16 9.00 15.53
CA MET A 348 2.26 10.15 15.39
C MET A 348 2.78 11.17 14.36
N ILE A 349 4.09 11.45 14.37
CA ILE A 349 4.71 12.40 13.44
C ILE A 349 4.72 11.83 12.03
N GLY A 350 5.20 10.59 11.86
CA GLY A 350 5.35 9.96 10.57
C GLY A 350 4.01 9.67 9.90
N GLU A 351 3.02 9.14 10.62
CA GLU A 351 1.68 8.88 10.07
C GLU A 351 0.99 10.18 9.61
N SER A 352 1.06 11.23 10.43
CA SER A 352 0.48 12.53 10.06
C SER A 352 1.15 13.15 8.84
N ASN A 353 2.49 13.07 8.78
CA ASN A 353 3.25 13.59 7.65
C ASN A 353 2.99 12.77 6.37
N GLY A 354 2.97 11.44 6.45
CA GLY A 354 2.76 10.56 5.30
C GLY A 354 1.38 10.71 4.70
N ALA A 355 0.33 10.70 5.52
CA ALA A 355 -1.04 10.91 5.05
C ALA A 355 -1.23 12.29 4.38
N SER A 356 -0.66 13.35 4.98
CA SER A 356 -0.75 14.72 4.44
C SER A 356 0.07 14.87 3.16
N ASP A 357 1.28 14.30 3.10
CA ASP A 357 2.15 14.34 1.93
C ASP A 357 1.49 13.66 0.72
N TYR A 358 0.90 12.48 0.93
CA TYR A 358 0.19 11.76 -0.12
C TYR A 358 -1.04 12.54 -0.61
N GLY A 359 -1.90 12.98 0.33
CA GLY A 359 -3.09 13.79 0.01
C GLY A 359 -2.72 15.08 -0.73
N ASN A 360 -1.69 15.80 -0.28
CA ASN A 360 -1.22 17.05 -0.90
C ASN A 360 -0.71 16.83 -2.33
N LYS A 361 0.11 15.79 -2.56
CA LYS A 361 0.66 15.49 -3.89
C LYS A 361 -0.39 14.94 -4.86
N PHE A 362 -1.34 14.15 -4.36
CA PHE A 362 -2.48 13.67 -5.15
C PHE A 362 -3.48 14.80 -5.45
N GLY A 363 -3.67 15.73 -4.51
CA GLY A 363 -4.67 16.80 -4.58
C GLY A 363 -5.98 16.46 -3.87
N GLU A 364 -5.96 15.59 -2.85
CA GLU A 364 -7.11 15.32 -1.99
C GLU A 364 -7.04 16.16 -0.71
N PRO A 365 -8.06 17.00 -0.43
CA PRO A 365 -8.13 17.72 0.84
C PRO A 365 -8.50 16.78 1.98
N VAL A 366 -7.67 16.73 3.03
CA VAL A 366 -7.99 16.04 4.30
C VAL A 366 -8.75 17.02 5.21
N ILE A 367 -10.06 16.83 5.32
CA ILE A 367 -10.97 17.84 5.90
C ILE A 367 -11.47 17.50 7.30
N GLN A 368 -11.25 16.28 7.77
CA GLN A 368 -11.69 15.81 9.08
C GLN A 368 -10.74 14.74 9.62
N GLY A 369 -10.83 14.45 10.91
CA GLY A 369 -9.97 13.46 11.53
C GLY A 369 -10.11 13.36 13.04
N PHE A 370 -9.36 12.42 13.62
CA PHE A 370 -9.27 12.25 15.06
C PHE A 370 -7.87 11.84 15.48
N THR A 371 -7.55 12.00 16.76
CA THR A 371 -6.36 11.36 17.34
C THR A 371 -6.62 10.98 18.77
N ARG A 372 -6.00 9.90 19.22
CA ARG A 372 -6.10 9.44 20.60
C ARG A 372 -4.79 8.83 21.06
N THR A 373 -4.31 9.25 22.23
CA THR A 373 -3.21 8.56 22.92
C THR A 373 -3.74 7.83 24.13
N PHE A 374 -3.27 6.60 24.35
CA PHE A 374 -3.64 5.81 25.53
C PHE A 374 -2.60 4.74 25.82
N GLY A 375 -2.04 4.77 27.03
CA GLY A 375 -1.22 3.69 27.57
C GLY A 375 -1.35 3.66 29.08
N GLN A 376 -1.92 2.57 29.62
CA GLN A 376 -2.10 2.44 31.07
C GLN A 376 -1.90 1.00 31.56
N ARG A 377 -1.34 0.87 32.76
CA ARG A 377 -1.33 -0.39 33.51
C ARG A 377 -2.62 -0.53 34.32
N LEU A 378 -3.38 -1.58 34.02
CA LEU A 378 -4.62 -1.91 34.69
C LEU A 378 -4.38 -2.45 36.12
N PRO A 379 -5.42 -2.49 36.98
CA PRO A 379 -5.33 -3.01 38.35
C PRO A 379 -4.77 -4.43 38.49
N ASP A 380 -4.91 -5.26 37.47
CA ASP A 380 -4.42 -6.64 37.38
C ASP A 380 -2.99 -6.74 36.85
N GLY A 381 -2.33 -5.59 36.59
CA GLY A 381 -0.96 -5.50 36.08
C GLY A 381 -0.86 -5.51 34.55
N GLN A 382 -1.96 -5.77 33.83
CA GLN A 382 -1.97 -5.80 32.37
C GLN A 382 -1.75 -4.40 31.79
N ARG A 383 -0.92 -4.28 30.76
CA ARG A 383 -0.78 -3.06 29.98
C ARG A 383 -1.86 -3.03 28.89
N ARG A 384 -2.55 -1.90 28.76
CA ARG A 384 -3.49 -1.63 27.66
C ARG A 384 -3.04 -0.37 26.94
N GLU A 385 -2.73 -0.53 25.66
CA GLU A 385 -2.12 0.49 24.82
C GLU A 385 -2.18 0.11 23.35
N TRP A 386 -2.15 1.10 22.45
CA TRP A 386 -1.89 0.91 21.03
C TRP A 386 -0.38 0.83 20.77
N VAL A 387 0.20 -0.34 21.05
CA VAL A 387 1.60 -0.65 20.64
C VAL A 387 1.67 -0.82 19.13
N LYS A 388 0.72 -1.58 18.55
CA LYS A 388 0.34 -1.48 17.13
C LYS A 388 -0.61 -0.28 17.02
N PRO A 389 -0.29 0.77 16.23
CA PRO A 389 -1.10 1.96 16.17
C PRO A 389 -2.41 1.73 15.41
N ILE A 390 -3.31 2.71 15.47
CA ILE A 390 -4.39 2.84 14.50
C ILE A 390 -4.02 3.96 13.54
N MET A 391 -3.69 3.60 12.30
CA MET A 391 -3.65 4.53 11.18
C MET A 391 -4.96 4.34 10.43
N PHE A 392 -5.89 5.28 10.58
CA PHE A 392 -7.20 5.26 9.94
C PHE A 392 -7.22 6.23 8.78
N SER A 393 -7.73 5.78 7.62
CA SER A 393 -7.94 6.59 6.43
C SER A 393 -9.39 6.44 6.00
N GLY A 394 -10.11 7.55 5.89
CA GLY A 394 -11.50 7.58 5.41
C GLY A 394 -11.60 8.42 4.14
N GLY A 395 -12.53 8.09 3.26
CA GLY A 395 -12.65 8.68 1.93
C GLY A 395 -14.08 9.02 1.59
N ILE A 396 -14.26 10.21 1.04
CA ILE A 396 -15.49 10.68 0.42
C ILE A 396 -15.21 10.84 -1.06
N GLY A 397 -16.05 10.21 -1.87
CA GLY A 397 -15.99 10.33 -3.32
C GLY A 397 -17.37 10.55 -3.94
N GLN A 398 -17.40 10.54 -5.25
CA GLN A 398 -18.64 10.56 -6.02
C GLN A 398 -18.55 9.65 -7.25
N MET A 399 -19.67 9.06 -7.64
CA MET A 399 -19.78 8.28 -8.89
C MET A 399 -20.88 8.84 -9.77
N ASP A 400 -20.71 8.74 -11.09
CA ASP A 400 -21.79 9.01 -12.03
C ASP A 400 -22.87 7.93 -11.87
N GLY A 401 -24.14 8.33 -11.80
CA GLY A 401 -25.26 7.41 -11.59
C GLY A 401 -25.40 6.32 -12.67
N ARG A 402 -24.79 6.51 -13.85
CA ARG A 402 -24.74 5.50 -14.92
C ARG A 402 -23.74 4.37 -14.66
N HIS A 403 -22.81 4.56 -13.72
CA HIS A 403 -21.65 3.68 -13.51
C HIS A 403 -21.74 2.89 -12.20
N THR A 404 -22.94 2.73 -11.64
CA THR A 404 -23.18 2.10 -10.33
C THR A 404 -23.05 0.58 -10.31
N VAL A 405 -22.98 -0.07 -11.47
CA VAL A 405 -22.95 -1.52 -11.61
C VAL A 405 -21.73 -1.92 -12.44
N LYS A 406 -20.90 -2.81 -11.88
CA LYS A 406 -19.81 -3.49 -12.60
C LYS A 406 -20.41 -4.57 -13.51
N GLU A 407 -19.84 -4.73 -14.69
CA GLU A 407 -20.19 -5.85 -15.57
C GLU A 407 -19.46 -7.12 -15.10
N GLU A 408 -20.15 -8.26 -15.19
CA GLU A 408 -19.57 -9.57 -14.88
C GLU A 408 -18.46 -9.94 -15.88
N PRO A 409 -17.39 -10.64 -15.44
CA PRO A 409 -16.35 -11.09 -16.36
C PRO A 409 -16.94 -12.06 -17.39
N ALA A 410 -16.70 -11.76 -18.66
CA ALA A 410 -17.16 -12.59 -19.77
C ALA A 410 -16.05 -12.85 -20.79
N ARG A 411 -16.13 -14.01 -21.44
CA ARG A 411 -15.13 -14.44 -22.42
C ARG A 411 -14.84 -13.36 -23.45
N GLY A 412 -13.55 -13.10 -23.69
CA GLY A 412 -13.08 -12.11 -24.66
C GLY A 412 -13.01 -10.67 -24.13
N MET A 413 -13.34 -10.42 -22.85
CA MET A 413 -12.90 -9.20 -22.18
C MET A 413 -11.38 -9.25 -21.96
N LEU A 414 -10.72 -8.10 -22.09
CA LEU A 414 -9.29 -7.97 -21.79
C LEU A 414 -9.07 -7.71 -20.30
N ILE A 415 -8.01 -8.29 -19.76
CA ILE A 415 -7.51 -8.07 -18.40
C ILE A 415 -6.40 -7.04 -18.48
N ILE A 416 -6.66 -5.84 -17.97
CA ILE A 416 -5.73 -4.71 -18.01
C ILE A 416 -5.32 -4.32 -16.59
N GLN A 417 -4.06 -3.92 -16.39
CA GLN A 417 -3.66 -3.15 -15.22
C GLN A 417 -3.16 -1.77 -15.66
N ILE A 418 -3.51 -0.73 -14.91
CA ILE A 418 -3.04 0.64 -15.17
C ILE A 418 -2.43 1.17 -13.89
N GLY A 419 -1.23 1.75 -13.96
CA GLY A 419 -0.58 2.33 -12.80
C GLY A 419 0.94 2.33 -12.80
N GLY A 420 1.52 2.25 -11.60
CA GLY A 420 2.97 2.19 -11.39
C GLY A 420 3.60 0.84 -11.73
N PRO A 421 4.92 0.78 -12.00
CA PRO A 421 5.61 -0.48 -12.23
C PRO A 421 5.75 -1.31 -10.93
N ALA A 422 6.01 -2.60 -11.08
CA ALA A 422 6.16 -3.54 -9.97
C ALA A 422 7.47 -3.35 -9.21
N TYR A 423 7.38 -3.35 -7.89
CA TYR A 423 8.50 -3.28 -6.97
C TYR A 423 8.38 -4.36 -5.89
N ARG A 424 9.51 -4.82 -5.35
CA ARG A 424 9.55 -5.79 -4.25
C ARG A 424 9.15 -5.13 -2.92
N ILE A 425 7.84 -4.94 -2.72
CA ILE A 425 7.26 -4.17 -1.61
C ILE A 425 6.08 -4.96 -1.06
N GLY A 426 5.93 -5.02 0.27
CA GLY A 426 4.77 -5.66 0.89
C GLY A 426 4.64 -7.15 0.59
N VAL A 427 5.72 -7.86 0.26
CA VAL A 427 5.66 -9.30 -0.05
C VAL A 427 5.19 -10.05 1.19
N GLY A 428 3.94 -10.55 1.16
CA GLY A 428 3.33 -11.25 2.29
C GLY A 428 2.60 -10.34 3.30
N GLY A 429 2.29 -9.09 2.94
CA GLY A 429 1.64 -8.12 3.85
C GLY A 429 0.31 -8.61 4.42
N GLY A 430 -0.54 -9.23 3.60
CA GLY A 430 -1.78 -9.92 4.04
C GLY A 430 -1.57 -10.91 5.20
N SER A 431 -0.67 -11.89 5.03
CA SER A 431 -0.32 -12.84 6.11
C SER A 431 0.36 -12.15 7.30
N ALA A 432 1.33 -11.25 7.07
CA ALA A 432 2.05 -10.56 8.14
C ALA A 432 1.13 -9.71 9.03
N SER A 433 0.13 -9.04 8.44
CA SER A 433 -0.84 -8.23 9.17
C SER A 433 -1.80 -9.06 10.05
N SER A 434 -1.95 -10.35 9.74
CA SER A 434 -2.84 -11.32 10.39
C SER A 434 -2.18 -12.04 11.57
N LEU A 435 -0.85 -12.03 11.70
CA LEU A 435 -0.13 -12.74 12.76
C LEU A 435 -0.17 -12.00 14.12
N ILE A 436 -0.30 -12.75 15.20
CA ILE A 436 -0.16 -12.25 16.59
C ILE A 436 1.32 -11.98 16.87
N GLN A 437 1.66 -10.78 17.35
CA GLN A 437 3.04 -10.27 17.52
C GLN A 437 3.95 -11.11 18.43
N GLU A 438 3.43 -12.05 19.22
CA GLU A 438 4.22 -12.85 20.17
C GLU A 438 5.30 -13.73 19.52
N LYS A 439 5.25 -13.96 18.19
CA LYS A 439 6.25 -14.72 17.43
C LYS A 439 7.05 -13.90 16.40
N ALA A 440 7.03 -12.57 16.46
CA ALA A 440 7.86 -11.77 15.56
C ALA A 440 9.35 -11.99 15.89
N ARG A 441 10.15 -12.43 14.89
CA ARG A 441 11.62 -12.47 15.01
C ARG A 441 12.12 -11.05 15.32
N GLU A 442 13.15 -10.91 16.15
CA GLU A 442 13.81 -9.62 16.44
C GLU A 442 14.51 -8.99 15.22
N GLU A 443 14.37 -9.59 14.03
CA GLU A 443 14.91 -9.08 12.77
C GLU A 443 14.04 -7.94 12.21
N LEU A 444 14.68 -7.00 11.51
CA LEU A 444 13.98 -5.90 10.84
C LEU A 444 13.06 -6.44 9.75
N ASP A 445 11.77 -6.12 9.82
CA ASP A 445 10.77 -6.54 8.83
C ASP A 445 10.77 -5.59 7.62
N PHE A 446 11.71 -5.82 6.70
CA PHE A 446 11.80 -5.05 5.45
C PHE A 446 10.61 -5.28 4.51
N ASN A 447 9.93 -6.42 4.62
CA ASN A 447 8.76 -6.72 3.77
C ASN A 447 7.57 -5.84 4.15
N ALA A 448 7.48 -5.40 5.41
CA ALA A 448 6.45 -4.48 5.88
C ALA A 448 6.67 -3.01 5.45
N VAL A 449 7.83 -2.67 4.88
CA VAL A 449 8.13 -1.31 4.42
C VAL A 449 7.39 -1.04 3.12
N GLN A 450 6.51 -0.04 3.16
CA GLN A 450 5.67 0.37 2.05
C GLN A 450 6.33 1.50 1.22
N ARG A 451 5.73 1.85 0.07
CA ARG A 451 6.20 2.95 -0.79
C ARG A 451 5.02 3.64 -1.46
N GLY A 452 4.78 4.89 -1.09
CA GLY A 452 3.82 5.73 -1.80
C GLY A 452 4.46 6.52 -2.95
N ASN A 453 3.73 6.65 -4.05
CA ASN A 453 3.96 7.64 -5.10
C ASN A 453 2.63 8.27 -5.54
N ALA A 454 2.12 9.18 -4.73
CA ALA A 454 0.86 9.89 -4.97
C ALA A 454 0.73 10.53 -6.37
N GLN A 455 1.85 10.89 -7.02
CA GLN A 455 1.81 11.41 -8.38
C GLN A 455 1.38 10.37 -9.40
N MET A 456 1.77 9.10 -9.21
CA MET A 456 1.35 7.99 -10.05
C MET A 456 -0.14 7.70 -9.87
N GLU A 457 -0.62 7.64 -8.63
CA GLU A 457 -2.04 7.50 -8.30
C GLU A 457 -2.86 8.62 -8.94
N GLN A 458 -2.35 9.85 -8.89
CA GLN A 458 -3.03 10.99 -9.49
C GLN A 458 -3.10 10.89 -11.03
N LYS A 459 -2.11 10.29 -11.70
CA LYS A 459 -2.19 9.98 -13.14
C LYS A 459 -3.27 8.93 -13.41
N LEU A 460 -3.33 7.87 -12.61
CA LEU A 460 -4.36 6.83 -12.70
C LEU A 460 -5.77 7.44 -12.52
N ASN A 461 -5.96 8.27 -11.50
CA ASN A 461 -7.18 9.05 -11.28
C ASN A 461 -7.60 9.85 -12.53
N ARG A 462 -6.65 10.49 -13.24
CA ARG A 462 -6.98 11.23 -14.47
C ARG A 462 -7.43 10.33 -15.62
N VAL A 463 -6.91 9.11 -15.72
CA VAL A 463 -7.39 8.11 -16.69
C VAL A 463 -8.83 7.72 -16.35
N ILE A 464 -9.07 7.32 -15.10
CA ILE A 464 -10.40 6.90 -14.62
C ILE A 464 -11.41 8.04 -14.79
N ARG A 465 -11.04 9.27 -14.41
CA ARG A 465 -11.87 10.46 -14.62
C ARG A 465 -12.23 10.67 -16.09
N ALA A 466 -11.28 10.53 -17.01
CA ALA A 466 -11.56 10.67 -18.43
C ALA A 466 -12.59 9.62 -18.91
N CYS A 467 -12.48 8.38 -18.43
CA CYS A 467 -13.42 7.29 -18.71
C CYS A 467 -14.82 7.57 -18.14
N ILE A 468 -14.92 8.06 -16.89
CA ILE A 468 -16.19 8.45 -16.27
C ILE A 468 -16.86 9.58 -17.05
N GLU A 469 -16.10 10.60 -17.45
CA GLU A 469 -16.63 11.76 -18.16
C GLU A 469 -17.17 11.41 -19.57
N MET A 470 -16.77 10.28 -20.16
CA MET A 470 -17.37 9.74 -21.40
C MET A 470 -18.81 9.24 -21.23
N GLY A 471 -19.29 9.08 -19.99
CA GLY A 471 -20.67 8.69 -19.73
C GLY A 471 -20.99 7.29 -20.23
N ASP A 472 -21.97 7.17 -21.12
CA ASP A 472 -22.38 5.86 -21.66
C ASP A 472 -21.28 5.17 -22.48
N GLU A 473 -20.31 5.96 -22.99
CA GLU A 473 -19.15 5.46 -23.73
C GLU A 473 -17.95 5.08 -22.84
N ASN A 474 -18.11 5.06 -21.51
CA ASN A 474 -17.07 4.65 -20.57
C ASN A 474 -16.52 3.25 -20.94
N PRO A 475 -15.21 3.10 -21.25
CA PRO A 475 -14.63 1.84 -21.69
C PRO A 475 -14.44 0.82 -20.55
N ILE A 476 -14.50 1.24 -19.29
CA ILE A 476 -14.34 0.38 -18.12
C ILE A 476 -15.60 -0.46 -17.96
N LEU A 477 -15.48 -1.79 -17.97
CA LEU A 477 -16.57 -2.72 -17.68
C LEU A 477 -16.59 -3.10 -16.20
N SER A 478 -15.41 -3.32 -15.64
CA SER A 478 -15.17 -3.54 -14.22
C SER A 478 -13.82 -2.96 -13.84
N VAL A 479 -13.67 -2.52 -12.60
CA VAL A 479 -12.41 -2.02 -12.03
C VAL A 479 -12.28 -2.52 -10.59
N HIS A 480 -11.07 -2.84 -10.15
CA HIS A 480 -10.78 -3.25 -8.79
C HIS A 480 -9.43 -2.67 -8.35
N ASP A 481 -9.32 -2.23 -7.11
CA ASP A 481 -8.05 -1.75 -6.55
C ASP A 481 -7.05 -2.90 -6.38
N GLN A 482 -5.75 -2.60 -6.53
CA GLN A 482 -4.70 -3.49 -6.05
C GLN A 482 -4.28 -3.10 -4.63
N GLY A 483 -4.57 -4.00 -3.69
CA GLY A 483 -4.23 -3.87 -2.27
C GLY A 483 -3.45 -5.08 -1.74
N ALA A 484 -3.91 -5.64 -0.63
CA ALA A 484 -3.28 -6.79 0.03
C ALA A 484 -3.21 -8.02 -0.89
N GLY A 485 -2.06 -8.71 -0.88
CA GLY A 485 -1.78 -9.82 -1.81
C GLY A 485 -1.42 -9.39 -3.24
N GLY A 486 -1.51 -8.11 -3.59
CA GLY A 486 -1.07 -7.61 -4.89
C GLY A 486 -1.87 -8.22 -6.06
N PRO A 487 -1.24 -8.46 -7.22
CA PRO A 487 -1.89 -9.03 -8.40
C PRO A 487 -2.61 -10.35 -8.13
N CYS A 488 -2.06 -11.20 -7.27
CA CYS A 488 -2.64 -12.52 -7.03
C CYS A 488 -4.01 -12.47 -6.36
N ASN A 489 -4.32 -11.41 -5.62
CA ASN A 489 -5.66 -11.22 -5.09
C ASN A 489 -6.55 -10.52 -6.11
N VAL A 490 -6.19 -9.29 -6.51
CA VAL A 490 -7.03 -8.45 -7.38
C VAL A 490 -7.34 -9.11 -8.74
N LEU A 491 -6.36 -9.75 -9.37
CA LEU A 491 -6.57 -10.39 -10.67
C LEU A 491 -7.29 -11.73 -10.56
N THR A 492 -7.28 -12.38 -9.38
CA THR A 492 -8.11 -13.56 -9.14
C THR A 492 -9.56 -13.16 -8.88
N GLU A 493 -9.79 -12.11 -8.10
CA GLU A 493 -11.13 -11.58 -7.78
C GLU A 493 -11.82 -11.00 -9.02
N ILE A 494 -11.13 -10.19 -9.83
CA ILE A 494 -11.74 -9.52 -10.99
C ILE A 494 -12.16 -10.49 -12.11
N VAL A 495 -11.54 -11.68 -12.18
CA VAL A 495 -11.88 -12.70 -13.18
C VAL A 495 -12.87 -13.74 -12.67
N GLU A 496 -13.20 -13.75 -11.37
CA GLU A 496 -14.20 -14.65 -10.80
C GLU A 496 -15.62 -14.27 -11.27
N PRO A 497 -16.47 -15.23 -11.71
CA PRO A 497 -16.25 -16.68 -11.74
C PRO A 497 -15.75 -17.22 -13.09
N ALA A 498 -15.55 -16.36 -14.09
CA ALA A 498 -15.31 -16.79 -15.47
C ALA A 498 -13.90 -17.37 -15.72
N GLY A 499 -12.91 -17.02 -14.91
CA GLY A 499 -11.52 -17.39 -15.14
C GLY A 499 -10.81 -16.47 -16.12
N GLY A 500 -9.48 -16.53 -16.11
CA GLY A 500 -8.64 -15.68 -16.93
C GLY A 500 -7.24 -16.26 -17.10
N ARG A 501 -6.62 -15.92 -18.23
CA ARG A 501 -5.22 -16.22 -18.51
C ARG A 501 -4.41 -14.94 -18.46
N ILE A 502 -3.33 -14.95 -17.68
CA ILE A 502 -2.46 -13.83 -17.40
C ILE A 502 -1.04 -14.16 -17.86
N GLU A 503 -0.44 -13.26 -18.62
CA GLU A 503 0.96 -13.30 -19.03
C GLU A 503 1.77 -12.43 -18.05
N ILE A 504 2.45 -13.06 -17.09
CA ILE A 504 3.09 -12.37 -15.96
C ILE A 504 4.18 -11.39 -16.41
N ARG A 505 4.83 -11.68 -17.55
CA ARG A 505 5.91 -10.86 -18.13
C ARG A 505 5.42 -9.60 -18.83
N ASN A 506 4.11 -9.41 -18.95
CA ASN A 506 3.54 -8.14 -19.39
C ASN A 506 3.47 -7.10 -18.25
N ILE A 507 3.79 -7.49 -17.01
CA ILE A 507 3.89 -6.56 -15.89
C ILE A 507 5.21 -5.79 -15.97
N GLU A 508 5.14 -4.46 -16.01
CA GLU A 508 6.32 -3.59 -16.07
C GLU A 508 7.06 -3.64 -14.73
N LEU A 509 8.36 -3.95 -14.76
CA LEU A 509 9.16 -4.10 -13.54
C LEU A 509 9.99 -2.84 -13.26
N GLY A 510 9.75 -2.24 -12.10
CA GLY A 510 10.62 -1.23 -11.51
C GLY A 510 11.77 -1.86 -10.71
N ASP A 511 11.59 -3.09 -10.22
CA ASP A 511 12.67 -3.93 -9.68
C ASP A 511 12.85 -5.19 -10.53
N ARG A 512 13.92 -5.21 -11.34
CA ARG A 512 14.25 -6.33 -12.23
C ARG A 512 14.77 -7.57 -11.50
N THR A 513 14.96 -7.50 -10.18
CA THR A 513 15.40 -8.63 -9.36
C THR A 513 14.25 -9.48 -8.83
N MET A 514 13.01 -9.10 -9.12
CA MET A 514 11.80 -9.81 -8.68
C MET A 514 11.65 -11.17 -9.38
N SER A 515 11.42 -12.19 -8.58
CA SER A 515 10.95 -13.52 -8.99
C SER A 515 9.50 -13.48 -9.46
N VAL A 516 9.05 -14.50 -10.19
CA VAL A 516 7.63 -14.66 -10.57
C VAL A 516 6.72 -14.60 -9.36
N LEU A 517 7.14 -15.22 -8.24
CA LEU A 517 6.42 -15.18 -6.98
C LEU A 517 6.21 -13.73 -6.53
N GLU A 518 7.28 -12.94 -6.50
CA GLU A 518 7.23 -11.54 -6.07
C GLU A 518 6.47 -10.66 -7.06
N ILE A 519 6.60 -10.88 -8.37
CA ILE A 519 5.82 -10.13 -9.37
C ILE A 519 4.32 -10.36 -9.13
N TRP A 520 3.94 -11.60 -8.83
CA TRP A 520 2.54 -12.01 -8.63
C TRP A 520 1.97 -11.61 -7.27
N SER A 521 2.78 -11.55 -6.20
CA SER A 521 2.27 -11.40 -4.83
C SER A 521 2.71 -10.14 -4.08
N ALA A 522 3.64 -9.36 -4.61
CA ALA A 522 4.05 -8.11 -3.99
C ALA A 522 2.93 -7.06 -4.04
N GLU A 523 2.82 -6.28 -2.97
CA GLU A 523 1.79 -5.26 -2.77
C GLU A 523 2.29 -3.88 -3.25
N TYR A 524 2.89 -3.84 -4.44
CA TYR A 524 3.32 -2.58 -5.05
C TYR A 524 2.10 -1.70 -5.38
N GLN A 525 2.31 -0.40 -5.24
CA GLN A 525 1.25 0.60 -5.11
C GLN A 525 0.91 1.31 -6.44
N GLU A 526 -0.16 2.10 -6.37
CA GLU A 526 -0.72 2.94 -7.43
C GLU A 526 -1.17 2.19 -8.67
N ARG A 527 -1.93 1.10 -8.49
CA ARG A 527 -2.45 0.27 -9.59
C ARG A 527 -3.89 -0.19 -9.33
N ASN A 528 -4.68 -0.21 -10.39
CA ASN A 528 -5.99 -0.86 -10.44
C ASN A 528 -6.02 -1.89 -11.57
N ALA A 529 -6.80 -2.95 -11.40
CA ALA A 529 -7.14 -3.90 -12.45
C ALA A 529 -8.45 -3.49 -13.13
N PHE A 530 -8.55 -3.74 -14.44
CA PHE A 530 -9.69 -3.35 -15.26
C PHE A 530 -10.09 -4.50 -16.20
N LEU A 531 -11.39 -4.64 -16.41
CA LEU A 531 -11.94 -5.36 -17.56
C LEU A 531 -12.44 -4.36 -18.58
N ILE A 532 -12.05 -4.57 -19.84
CA ILE A 532 -12.47 -3.72 -20.97
C ILE A 532 -12.84 -4.58 -22.19
N PRO A 533 -13.67 -4.08 -23.10
CA PRO A 533 -13.86 -4.74 -24.38
C PRO A 533 -12.65 -4.50 -25.28
N VAL A 534 -12.28 -5.50 -26.10
CA VAL A 534 -11.12 -5.46 -27.01
C VAL A 534 -11.10 -4.19 -27.87
N GLN A 535 -12.26 -3.75 -28.35
CA GLN A 535 -12.39 -2.60 -29.25
C GLN A 535 -12.06 -1.26 -28.59
N LYS A 536 -11.98 -1.20 -27.25
CA LYS A 536 -11.67 0.03 -26.51
C LYS A 536 -10.20 0.09 -26.05
N LEU A 537 -9.38 -0.92 -26.34
CA LEU A 537 -7.97 -0.96 -25.94
C LEU A 537 -7.19 0.26 -26.48
N GLU A 538 -7.28 0.55 -27.78
CA GLU A 538 -6.57 1.68 -28.39
C GLU A 538 -7.02 3.03 -27.80
N LEU A 539 -8.32 3.18 -27.52
CA LEU A 539 -8.85 4.37 -26.86
C LEU A 539 -8.23 4.52 -25.47
N LEU A 540 -8.26 3.47 -24.65
CA LEU A 540 -7.74 3.53 -23.29
C LEU A 540 -6.22 3.76 -23.27
N GLN A 541 -5.48 3.11 -24.18
CA GLN A 541 -4.05 3.35 -24.36
C GLN A 541 -3.77 4.83 -24.68
N SER A 542 -4.53 5.44 -25.58
CA SER A 542 -4.35 6.87 -25.92
C SER A 542 -4.60 7.81 -24.73
N ILE A 543 -5.49 7.42 -23.81
CA ILE A 543 -5.74 8.16 -22.57
C ILE A 543 -4.57 7.99 -21.61
N CYS A 544 -4.08 6.76 -21.43
CA CYS A 544 -2.90 6.47 -20.60
C CYS A 544 -1.65 7.18 -21.08
N ASP A 545 -1.39 7.19 -22.40
CA ASP A 545 -0.27 7.90 -23.01
C ASP A 545 -0.35 9.41 -22.76
N ARG A 546 -1.54 10.00 -22.91
CA ARG A 546 -1.80 11.41 -22.60
C ARG A 546 -1.49 11.73 -21.13
N GLU A 547 -1.91 10.86 -20.22
CA GLU A 547 -1.73 11.03 -18.78
C GLU A 547 -0.37 10.55 -18.26
N LYS A 548 0.48 9.97 -19.14
CA LYS A 548 1.81 9.43 -18.85
C LYS A 548 1.80 8.35 -17.76
N VAL A 549 0.88 7.39 -17.85
CA VAL A 549 0.76 6.23 -16.97
C VAL A 549 0.78 4.94 -17.80
N ASN A 550 1.34 3.88 -17.24
CA ASN A 550 1.46 2.61 -17.94
C ASN A 550 0.11 1.92 -18.04
N LEU A 551 -0.17 1.34 -19.20
CA LEU A 551 -1.26 0.39 -19.42
C LEU A 551 -0.63 -0.94 -19.79
N GLU A 552 -0.96 -1.97 -19.03
CA GLU A 552 -0.43 -3.31 -19.21
C GLU A 552 -1.58 -4.24 -19.59
N ASN A 553 -1.54 -4.76 -20.82
CA ASN A 553 -2.47 -5.77 -21.27
C ASN A 553 -1.96 -7.15 -20.84
N LEU A 554 -2.57 -7.70 -19.78
CA LEU A 554 -2.10 -8.92 -19.15
C LEU A 554 -2.68 -10.19 -19.79
N GLY A 555 -3.81 -10.09 -20.48
CA GLY A 555 -4.43 -11.24 -21.13
C GLY A 555 -5.94 -11.09 -21.26
N GLU A 556 -6.67 -12.20 -21.16
CA GLU A 556 -8.10 -12.25 -21.46
C GLU A 556 -8.89 -13.17 -20.51
N ILE A 557 -10.18 -12.88 -20.38
CA ILE A 557 -11.15 -13.77 -19.73
C ILE A 557 -11.38 -15.00 -20.60
N THR A 558 -11.15 -16.18 -20.04
CA THR A 558 -11.18 -17.48 -20.73
C THR A 558 -12.57 -18.11 -20.74
N GLY A 559 -13.33 -17.94 -19.66
CA GLY A 559 -14.66 -18.54 -19.48
C GLY A 559 -14.64 -19.99 -18.99
N ASP A 560 -13.49 -20.52 -18.56
CA ASP A 560 -13.32 -21.89 -18.08
C ASP A 560 -13.26 -22.02 -16.55
N GLY A 561 -13.40 -20.91 -15.83
CA GLY A 561 -13.39 -20.86 -14.36
C GLY A 561 -12.02 -21.06 -13.73
N ARG A 562 -10.92 -20.97 -14.50
CA ARG A 562 -9.56 -21.14 -14.01
C ARG A 562 -8.78 -19.83 -14.02
N ILE A 563 -7.92 -19.63 -13.03
CA ILE A 563 -6.89 -18.60 -13.05
C ILE A 563 -5.57 -19.25 -13.48
N VAL A 564 -5.07 -18.84 -14.64
CA VAL A 564 -3.83 -19.36 -15.23
C VAL A 564 -2.83 -18.23 -15.37
N VAL A 565 -1.70 -18.33 -14.67
CA VAL A 565 -0.56 -17.42 -14.83
C VAL A 565 0.51 -18.12 -15.61
N HIS A 566 0.90 -17.53 -16.73
CA HIS A 566 1.92 -18.05 -17.63
C HIS A 566 3.14 -17.12 -17.68
N ASP A 567 4.31 -17.73 -17.73
CA ASP A 567 5.59 -17.05 -17.88
C ASP A 567 6.15 -17.29 -19.30
N ASN A 568 6.04 -16.29 -20.17
CA ASN A 568 6.57 -16.37 -21.54
C ASN A 568 8.10 -16.42 -21.61
N ASP A 569 8.83 -16.02 -20.57
CA ASP A 569 10.30 -16.03 -20.60
C ASP A 569 10.86 -17.47 -20.61
N ASP A 570 10.18 -18.42 -19.95
CA ASP A 570 10.58 -19.83 -19.91
C ASP A 570 9.49 -20.85 -20.23
N GLY A 571 8.27 -20.39 -20.56
CA GLY A 571 7.13 -21.21 -20.96
C GLY A 571 6.46 -21.97 -19.81
N THR A 572 6.73 -21.59 -18.56
CA THR A 572 6.16 -22.25 -17.38
C THR A 572 4.78 -21.69 -17.03
N THR A 573 3.99 -22.49 -16.30
CA THR A 573 2.69 -22.09 -15.74
C THR A 573 2.77 -22.12 -14.22
N PRO A 574 3.29 -21.05 -13.58
CA PRO A 574 3.44 -20.97 -12.13
C PRO A 574 2.14 -21.10 -11.34
N VAL A 575 0.98 -20.73 -11.92
CA VAL A 575 -0.34 -20.83 -11.28
C VAL A 575 -1.34 -21.42 -12.27
N ASP A 576 -2.07 -22.45 -11.82
CA ASP A 576 -3.19 -23.03 -12.55
C ASP A 576 -4.23 -23.59 -11.57
N LEU A 577 -5.15 -22.72 -11.13
CA LEU A 577 -6.11 -23.02 -10.07
C LEU A 577 -7.55 -22.86 -10.56
N ASP A 578 -8.43 -23.74 -10.07
CA ASP A 578 -9.89 -23.64 -10.25
C ASP A 578 -10.46 -22.65 -9.22
N LEU A 579 -11.06 -21.55 -9.70
CA LEU A 579 -11.56 -20.47 -8.85
C LEU A 579 -12.64 -20.95 -7.88
N GLY A 580 -13.52 -21.85 -8.31
CA GLY A 580 -14.59 -22.38 -7.47
C GLY A 580 -14.07 -23.18 -6.28
N GLN A 581 -12.88 -23.78 -6.40
CA GLN A 581 -12.24 -24.56 -5.33
C GLN A 581 -11.46 -23.68 -4.34
N ILE A 582 -10.98 -22.50 -4.76
CA ILE A 582 -10.12 -21.63 -3.95
C ILE A 582 -10.79 -20.34 -3.46
N LEU A 583 -11.98 -19.99 -3.99
CA LEU A 583 -12.73 -18.81 -3.57
C LEU A 583 -14.15 -19.16 -3.10
N SER A 584 -15.00 -19.72 -3.94
CA SER A 584 -16.45 -19.72 -3.65
C SER A 584 -16.91 -20.85 -2.73
N ASN A 585 -16.23 -22.01 -2.70
CA ASN A 585 -16.69 -23.22 -1.99
C ASN A 585 -15.83 -23.64 -0.78
N ILE A 586 -15.22 -22.67 -0.09
CA ILE A 586 -14.39 -22.98 1.08
C ILE A 586 -15.24 -23.12 2.36
N PRO A 587 -15.05 -24.17 3.19
CA PRO A 587 -15.80 -24.35 4.43
C PRO A 587 -15.54 -23.22 5.46
N GLN A 588 -16.55 -22.89 6.27
CA GLN A 588 -16.44 -21.90 7.34
C GLN A 588 -15.59 -22.40 8.53
N LYS A 589 -14.75 -21.52 9.09
CA LYS A 589 -14.06 -21.73 10.38
C LYS A 589 -15.00 -21.53 11.57
N THR A 590 -14.66 -22.14 12.71
CA THR A 590 -15.37 -22.00 13.99
C THR A 590 -14.43 -21.41 15.04
N PHE A 591 -14.91 -20.44 15.83
CA PHE A 591 -14.15 -19.76 16.88
C PHE A 591 -14.84 -19.91 18.23
N GLU A 592 -14.08 -20.35 19.23
CA GLU A 592 -14.53 -20.53 20.60
C GLU A 592 -14.11 -19.31 21.45
N LEU A 593 -15.09 -18.68 22.11
CA LEU A 593 -14.93 -17.44 22.88
C LEU A 593 -15.36 -17.66 24.33
N GLU A 594 -14.64 -17.01 25.24
CA GLU A 594 -14.93 -17.02 26.69
C GLU A 594 -15.14 -15.61 27.22
N SER A 595 -16.13 -15.45 28.10
CA SER A 595 -16.41 -14.19 28.77
C SER A 595 -15.39 -13.89 29.88
N ILE A 596 -14.63 -12.80 29.73
CA ILE A 596 -13.66 -12.35 30.74
C ILE A 596 -14.29 -11.28 31.64
N LYS A 597 -14.34 -11.54 32.95
CA LYS A 597 -14.80 -10.56 33.95
C LYS A 597 -13.70 -9.52 34.22
N LYS A 598 -13.98 -8.24 33.92
CA LYS A 598 -13.06 -7.13 34.16
C LYS A 598 -13.01 -6.74 35.64
N ASN A 599 -11.80 -6.57 36.19
CA ASN A 599 -11.60 -6.01 37.53
C ASN A 599 -11.48 -4.48 37.45
N LEU A 600 -12.55 -3.77 37.77
CA LEU A 600 -12.61 -2.31 37.70
C LEU A 600 -12.42 -1.69 39.08
N ARG A 601 -11.63 -0.61 39.16
CA ARG A 601 -11.53 0.23 40.37
C ARG A 601 -12.51 1.39 40.27
N LYS A 602 -13.07 1.81 41.41
CA LYS A 602 -13.83 3.07 41.48
C LYS A 602 -12.90 4.23 41.15
N LEU A 603 -13.43 5.25 40.49
CA LEU A 603 -12.71 6.48 40.24
C LEU A 603 -12.31 7.12 41.58
N ASP A 604 -11.02 7.38 41.74
CA ASP A 604 -10.45 8.06 42.90
C ASP A 604 -9.91 9.42 42.45
N ILE A 605 -10.51 10.50 42.95
CA ILE A 605 -10.16 11.87 42.57
C ILE A 605 -9.36 12.47 43.73
N PRO A 606 -8.14 12.98 43.50
CA PRO A 606 -7.36 13.60 44.55
C PRO A 606 -8.13 14.75 45.22
N PRO A 607 -8.21 14.80 46.56
CA PRO A 607 -9.02 15.80 47.27
C PRO A 607 -8.54 17.25 47.06
N ASP A 608 -7.28 17.42 46.65
CA ASP A 608 -6.62 18.68 46.34
C ASP A 608 -6.67 19.06 44.85
N LEU A 609 -7.28 18.25 43.98
CA LEU A 609 -7.40 18.55 42.56
C LEU A 609 -8.42 19.67 42.32
N SER A 610 -7.93 20.86 41.98
CA SER A 610 -8.78 21.97 41.54
C SER A 610 -9.37 21.72 40.14
N ALA A 611 -10.52 22.33 39.85
CA ALA A 611 -11.10 22.28 38.50
C ALA A 611 -10.19 22.92 37.45
N GLU A 612 -9.45 23.97 37.81
CA GLU A 612 -8.48 24.62 36.93
C GLU A 612 -7.33 23.67 36.58
N ASP A 613 -6.77 22.98 37.56
CA ASP A 613 -5.70 22.00 37.34
C ASP A 613 -6.19 20.81 36.50
N ALA A 614 -7.41 20.32 36.77
CA ALA A 614 -8.03 19.28 35.97
C ALA A 614 -8.18 19.70 34.51
N LEU A 615 -8.68 20.92 34.25
CA LEU A 615 -8.82 21.47 32.90
C LEU A 615 -7.45 21.62 32.20
N ARG A 616 -6.43 22.13 32.91
CA ARG A 616 -5.07 22.23 32.37
C ARG A 616 -4.50 20.87 32.00
N ARG A 617 -4.74 19.83 32.82
CA ARG A 617 -4.32 18.45 32.52
C ARG A 617 -5.06 17.88 31.31
N VAL A 618 -6.38 18.07 31.25
CA VAL A 618 -7.22 17.60 30.13
C VAL A 618 -6.80 18.23 28.81
N PHE A 619 -6.53 19.54 28.78
CA PHE A 619 -6.08 20.23 27.56
C PHE A 619 -4.68 19.84 27.09
N LYS A 620 -3.85 19.23 27.95
CA LYS A 620 -2.57 18.64 27.53
C LYS A 620 -2.73 17.31 26.80
N LEU A 621 -3.87 16.63 26.92
CA LEU A 621 -4.11 15.36 26.24
C LEU A 621 -4.26 15.59 24.72
N PRO A 622 -3.50 14.90 23.86
CA PRO A 622 -3.63 15.00 22.41
C PRO A 622 -5.06 14.76 21.92
N SER A 623 -5.82 13.88 22.57
CA SER A 623 -7.23 13.61 22.27
C SER A 623 -8.14 14.85 22.39
N VAL A 624 -7.80 15.81 23.25
CA VAL A 624 -8.63 16.98 23.56
C VAL A 624 -8.02 18.29 23.07
N GLY A 625 -6.72 18.48 23.26
CA GLY A 625 -5.99 19.69 22.90
C GLY A 625 -6.04 20.02 21.40
N SER A 626 -5.44 21.16 21.03
CA SER A 626 -5.42 21.63 19.64
C SER A 626 -4.81 20.60 18.68
N LYS A 627 -5.48 20.38 17.54
CA LYS A 627 -5.01 19.52 16.43
C LYS A 627 -4.27 20.31 15.36
N GLY A 628 -3.84 21.53 15.67
CA GLY A 628 -3.21 22.42 14.68
C GLY A 628 -1.95 21.86 14.03
N PHE A 629 -1.29 20.87 14.66
CA PHE A 629 -0.16 20.14 14.09
C PHE A 629 -0.57 19.02 13.12
N LEU A 630 -1.81 18.55 13.14
CA LEU A 630 -2.35 17.57 12.19
C LEU A 630 -3.03 18.23 10.98
N VAL A 631 -3.46 19.49 11.13
CA VAL A 631 -4.31 20.19 10.14
C VAL A 631 -3.54 21.15 9.23
N ARG A 632 -2.47 21.77 9.73
CA ARG A 632 -1.68 22.77 8.97
C ARG A 632 -0.38 22.14 8.49
N LYS A 633 -0.47 21.31 7.46
CA LYS A 633 0.62 20.48 6.93
C LYS A 633 0.91 20.74 5.47
#